data_AF-A0A7W0I3I3-F1
#
_entry.id   AF-A0A7W0I3I3-F1
#
_cell.length_a   1.000
_cell.length_b   1.000
_cell.length_c   1.000
_cell.angle_alpha   90.00
_cell.angle_beta   90.00
_cell.angle_gamma   90.00
#
_symmetry.space_group_name_H-M   'P 1'
#
loop_
_entity.id
_entity.type
_entity.pdbx_description
1 polymer ?
#
loop_
_entity_poly.entity_id
_entity_poly.type
_entity_poly.pdbx_seq_one_letter_code
_entity_poly.pdbx_strand_id
1 'polypeptide(L)'
;MSTKQEPNLSKQSTIYSYTLVKRIYHSLYKRILYFLILALALFFKFDPANWLPMLVSYPLLLVFHTLLVRAYFQFTIGMAMRGWSYRWGIFWCGSLPDGHASVRLVGKVQLHLFWIGLSLITILYPWIPAPWLIYFMIFHIWMLMPRLWMLFRFRPYRKTGLMKISEKETSCYLQ
;
A
#
# COMPACT_ATOMS: atom_id res chain seq x y z
N MET A 1 -31.92 35.08 22.88
CA MET A 1 -30.55 35.00 23.43
C MET A 1 -30.19 33.52 23.49
N SER A 2 -29.39 33.01 22.53
CA SER A 2 -29.06 31.58 22.45
C SER A 2 -27.72 31.34 23.17
N THR A 3 -27.79 30.79 24.38
CA THR A 3 -26.63 30.36 25.15
C THR A 3 -26.01 29.14 24.49
N LYS A 4 -24.91 29.33 23.75
CA LYS A 4 -24.02 28.24 23.34
C LYS A 4 -23.38 27.66 24.60
N GLN A 5 -23.81 26.48 25.02
CA GLN A 5 -23.07 25.67 25.99
C GLN A 5 -21.73 25.30 25.35
N GLU A 6 -20.63 25.85 25.86
CA GLU A 6 -19.31 25.34 25.54
C GLU A 6 -19.15 23.96 26.17
N PRO A 7 -18.72 22.94 25.41
CA PRO A 7 -18.49 21.62 25.98
C PRO A 7 -17.38 21.73 27.02
N ASN A 8 -17.64 21.22 28.23
CA ASN A 8 -16.66 21.11 29.32
C ASN A 8 -15.55 20.12 28.90
N LEU A 9 -14.58 20.62 28.12
CA LEU A 9 -13.34 19.94 27.82
C LEU A 9 -12.53 19.89 29.11
N SER A 10 -12.15 18.68 29.54
CA SER A 10 -11.26 18.50 30.69
C SER A 10 -9.97 19.30 30.46
N LYS A 11 -9.43 19.94 31.49
CA LYS A 11 -8.20 20.78 31.42
C LYS A 11 -6.94 20.05 30.88
N GLN A 12 -7.05 18.76 30.56
CA GLN A 12 -6.00 17.92 30.00
C GLN A 12 -6.28 17.46 28.55
N SER A 13 -7.34 17.94 27.89
CA SER A 13 -7.57 17.60 26.48
C SER A 13 -6.72 18.50 25.58
N THR A 14 -5.60 17.96 25.08
CA THR A 14 -4.85 18.61 24.00
C THR A 14 -5.67 18.51 22.70
N ILE A 15 -6.21 19.64 22.23
CA ILE A 15 -6.89 19.70 20.94
C ILE A 15 -5.81 19.72 19.85
N TYR A 16 -5.67 18.61 19.14
CA TYR A 16 -4.82 18.54 17.95
C TYR A 16 -5.58 19.08 16.74
N SER A 17 -5.19 20.24 16.23
CA SER A 17 -5.76 20.82 15.01
C SER A 17 -5.09 20.21 13.77
N TYR A 18 -5.74 19.22 13.18
CA TYR A 18 -5.28 18.62 11.91
C TYR A 18 -5.87 19.37 10.72
N THR A 19 -5.02 19.83 9.81
CA THR A 19 -5.45 20.49 8.57
C THR A 19 -5.36 19.50 7.40
N LEU A 20 -6.46 19.31 6.67
CA LEU A 20 -6.48 18.45 5.48
C LEU A 20 -5.82 19.21 4.33
N VAL A 21 -4.68 18.71 3.85
CA VAL A 21 -3.93 19.37 2.77
C VAL A 21 -4.27 18.81 1.41
N LYS A 22 -4.42 17.49 1.33
CA LYS A 22 -4.57 16.81 0.04
C LYS A 22 -5.39 15.54 0.19
N ARG A 23 -6.36 15.38 -0.70
CA ARG A 23 -7.25 14.22 -0.77
C ARG A 23 -7.24 13.67 -2.19
N ILE A 24 -7.03 12.36 -2.32
CA ILE A 24 -7.05 11.66 -3.60
C ILE A 24 -8.19 10.66 -3.57
N TYR A 25 -9.17 10.86 -4.45
CA TYR A 25 -10.31 9.97 -4.62
C TYR A 25 -9.99 8.81 -5.56
N HIS A 26 -10.41 7.61 -5.18
CA HIS A 26 -10.29 6.40 -6.00
C HIS A 26 -11.48 6.29 -6.98
N SER A 27 -11.45 7.11 -8.04
CA SER A 27 -12.47 7.06 -9.10
C SER A 27 -12.55 5.67 -9.76
N LEU A 28 -13.77 5.23 -10.09
CA LEU A 28 -14.04 3.96 -10.76
C LEU A 28 -13.34 3.88 -12.12
N TYR A 29 -13.37 4.95 -12.91
CA TYR A 29 -12.73 4.98 -14.23
C TYR A 29 -11.23 4.67 -14.16
N LYS A 30 -10.54 5.27 -13.18
CA LYS A 30 -9.10 5.02 -12.95
C LYS A 30 -8.84 3.57 -12.54
N ARG A 31 -9.78 2.96 -11.79
CA ARG A 31 -9.70 1.54 -11.42
C ARG A 31 -9.86 0.64 -12.64
N ILE A 32 -10.85 0.89 -13.48
CA ILE A 32 -11.11 0.09 -14.68
C ILE A 32 -9.91 0.15 -15.62
N LEU A 33 -9.40 1.35 -15.92
CA LEU A 33 -8.21 1.52 -16.77
C LEU A 33 -7.01 0.75 -16.21
N TYR A 34 -6.84 0.78 -14.90
CA TYR A 34 -5.74 0.13 -14.21
C TYR A 34 -5.80 -1.41 -14.23
N PHE A 35 -7.01 -1.99 -14.10
CA PHE A 35 -7.22 -3.43 -14.28
C PHE A 35 -7.12 -3.85 -15.74
N LEU A 36 -7.55 -3.00 -16.68
CA LEU A 36 -7.44 -3.27 -18.11
C LEU A 36 -5.97 -3.40 -18.55
N ILE A 37 -5.08 -2.57 -18.00
CA ILE A 37 -3.63 -2.69 -18.25
C ILE A 37 -3.10 -4.05 -17.78
N LEU A 38 -3.52 -4.54 -16.61
CA LEU A 38 -3.14 -5.86 -16.13
C LEU A 38 -3.69 -6.97 -17.03
N ALA A 39 -4.98 -6.90 -17.36
CA ALA A 39 -5.61 -7.89 -18.23
C ALA A 39 -4.91 -7.98 -19.59
N LEU A 40 -4.54 -6.83 -20.17
CA LEU A 40 -3.78 -6.78 -21.41
C LEU A 40 -2.38 -7.39 -21.25
N ALA A 41 -1.66 -7.06 -20.18
CA ALA A 41 -0.33 -7.61 -19.90
C ALA A 41 -0.36 -9.14 -19.70
N LEU A 42 -1.38 -9.65 -19.03
CA LEU A 42 -1.58 -11.09 -18.85
C LEU A 42 -1.96 -11.76 -20.17
N PHE A 43 -2.85 -11.16 -20.97
CA PHE A 43 -3.27 -11.70 -22.26
C PHE A 43 -2.09 -11.85 -23.23
N PHE A 44 -1.18 -10.87 -23.28
CA PHE A 44 0.02 -10.93 -24.12
C PHE A 44 1.00 -12.06 -23.76
N LYS A 45 0.98 -12.54 -22.52
CA LYS A 45 1.87 -13.60 -22.02
C LYS A 45 1.11 -14.88 -21.67
N PHE A 46 -0.17 -14.93 -21.99
CA PHE A 46 -1.03 -16.06 -21.67
C PHE A 46 -0.63 -17.26 -22.52
N ASP A 47 -0.29 -18.34 -21.84
CA ASP A 47 -0.02 -19.63 -22.45
C ASP A 47 -1.10 -20.61 -21.97
N PRO A 48 -1.98 -21.10 -22.85
CA PRO A 48 -3.04 -22.04 -22.50
C PRO A 48 -2.51 -23.34 -21.87
N ALA A 49 -1.31 -23.77 -22.23
CA ALA A 49 -0.70 -24.98 -21.68
C ALA A 49 -0.24 -24.79 -20.22
N ASN A 50 0.08 -23.55 -19.83
CA ASN A 50 0.71 -23.22 -18.55
C ASN A 50 -0.07 -22.13 -17.80
N TRP A 51 -1.31 -22.44 -17.41
CA TRP A 51 -2.18 -21.49 -16.69
C TRP A 51 -1.92 -21.45 -15.16
N LEU A 52 -1.31 -22.50 -14.59
CA LEU A 52 -1.01 -22.61 -13.15
C LEU A 52 -0.17 -21.44 -12.61
N PRO A 53 0.96 -21.03 -13.25
CA PRO A 53 1.75 -19.89 -12.80
C PRO A 53 0.93 -18.60 -12.71
N MET A 54 0.01 -18.38 -13.65
CA MET A 54 -0.85 -17.19 -13.67
C MET A 54 -1.76 -17.16 -12.44
N LEU A 55 -2.41 -18.28 -12.12
CA LEU A 55 -3.36 -18.36 -10.99
C LEU A 55 -2.65 -18.26 -9.64
N VAL A 56 -1.53 -18.96 -9.48
CA VAL A 56 -0.84 -19.13 -8.18
C VAL A 56 0.05 -17.94 -7.83
N SER A 57 0.58 -17.21 -8.83
CA SER A 57 1.52 -16.11 -8.56
C SER A 57 0.91 -14.98 -7.72
N TYR A 58 -0.35 -14.63 -7.95
CA TYR A 58 -1.03 -13.55 -7.23
C TYR A 58 -1.19 -13.83 -5.71
N PRO A 59 -1.84 -14.93 -5.26
CA PRO A 59 -1.98 -15.22 -3.84
C PRO A 59 -0.62 -15.44 -3.18
N LEU A 60 0.34 -16.06 -3.88
CA LEU A 60 1.67 -16.28 -3.34
C LEU A 60 2.42 -14.96 -3.09
N LEU A 61 2.31 -13.99 -4.01
CA LEU A 61 2.87 -12.64 -3.80
C LEU A 61 2.19 -11.90 -2.66
N LEU A 62 0.88 -12.03 -2.49
CA LEU A 62 0.17 -11.42 -1.36
C LEU A 62 0.71 -11.96 -0.03
N VAL A 63 0.82 -13.28 0.10
CA VAL A 63 1.40 -13.92 1.30
C VAL A 63 2.83 -13.43 1.51
N PHE A 64 3.64 -13.45 0.46
CA PHE A 64 5.02 -12.98 0.53
C PHE A 64 5.13 -11.52 0.99
N HIS A 65 4.30 -10.63 0.45
CA HIS A 65 4.25 -9.23 0.88
C HIS A 65 3.86 -9.10 2.35
N THR A 66 2.86 -9.85 2.83
CA THR A 66 2.49 -9.81 4.26
C THR A 66 3.61 -10.29 5.17
N LEU A 67 4.34 -11.33 4.76
CA LEU A 67 5.48 -11.84 5.52
C LEU A 67 6.62 -10.84 5.56
N LEU A 68 6.94 -10.20 4.44
CA LEU A 68 7.97 -9.16 4.38
C LEU A 68 7.64 -7.97 5.28
N VAL A 69 6.39 -7.49 5.27
CA VAL A 69 6.01 -6.37 6.16
C VAL A 69 6.09 -6.81 7.62
N ARG A 70 5.60 -8.01 7.97
CA ARG A 70 5.73 -8.55 9.35
C ARG A 70 7.20 -8.65 9.79
N ALA A 71 8.04 -9.24 8.96
CA ALA A 71 9.47 -9.35 9.22
C ALA A 71 10.12 -7.97 9.40
N TYR A 72 9.80 -7.01 8.53
CA TYR A 72 10.30 -5.64 8.63
C TYR A 72 9.99 -5.00 9.99
N PHE A 73 8.74 -5.10 10.47
CA PHE A 73 8.34 -4.57 11.77
C PHE A 73 9.02 -5.30 12.93
N GLN A 74 9.11 -6.63 12.86
CA GLN A 74 9.74 -7.45 13.89
C GLN A 74 11.23 -7.12 14.04
N PHE A 75 11.97 -7.00 12.93
CA PHE A 75 13.42 -6.73 12.97
C PHE A 75 13.77 -5.25 13.16
N THR A 76 12.99 -4.31 12.62
CA THR A 76 13.36 -2.88 12.63
C THR A 76 12.86 -2.14 13.86
N ILE A 77 11.64 -2.43 14.32
CA ILE A 77 10.94 -1.63 15.34
C ILE A 77 10.82 -2.41 16.66
N GLY A 78 10.99 -3.73 16.66
CA GLY A 78 10.94 -4.56 17.87
C GLY A 78 9.57 -4.61 18.55
N MET A 79 8.55 -3.96 17.97
CA MET A 79 7.16 -4.02 18.40
C MET A 79 6.33 -4.81 17.40
N ALA A 80 5.35 -5.56 17.91
CA ALA A 80 4.24 -6.08 17.09
C ALA A 80 3.59 -4.93 16.31
N MET A 81 2.98 -5.22 15.15
CA MET A 81 2.26 -4.31 14.22
C MET A 81 1.16 -3.45 14.88
N ARG A 82 1.48 -2.68 15.90
CA ARG A 82 0.53 -1.96 16.74
C ARG A 82 0.06 -0.75 15.95
N GLY A 83 -1.22 -0.75 15.58
CA GLY A 83 -1.80 0.23 14.67
C GLY A 83 -1.54 -0.06 13.20
N TRP A 84 -1.26 -1.31 12.80
CA TRP A 84 -1.29 -1.75 11.41
C TRP A 84 -2.16 -3.01 11.28
N SER A 85 -3.26 -2.92 10.52
CA SER A 85 -4.12 -4.06 10.20
C SER A 85 -3.98 -4.47 8.75
N TYR A 86 -4.41 -5.69 8.45
CA TYR A 86 -4.56 -6.15 7.09
C TYR A 86 -5.86 -5.58 6.53
N ARG A 87 -5.77 -4.76 5.48
CA ARG A 87 -6.93 -4.17 4.80
C ARG A 87 -7.00 -4.61 3.36
N TRP A 88 -8.23 -4.87 2.92
CA TRP A 88 -8.54 -5.21 1.54
C TRP A 88 -8.98 -3.94 0.81
N GLY A 89 -8.10 -3.39 -0.01
CA GLY A 89 -8.41 -2.28 -0.92
C GLY A 89 -7.85 -2.53 -2.31
N ILE A 90 -8.55 -2.06 -3.34
CA ILE A 90 -8.14 -2.26 -4.74
C ILE A 90 -6.70 -1.75 -5.01
N PHE A 91 -6.35 -0.58 -4.47
CA PHE A 91 -5.01 0.01 -4.61
C PHE A 91 -4.10 -0.28 -3.41
N TRP A 92 -4.70 -0.78 -2.33
CA TRP A 92 -4.10 -0.91 -1.02
C TRP A 92 -4.52 -2.26 -0.42
N CYS A 93 -4.08 -3.36 -1.05
CA CYS A 93 -4.27 -4.70 -0.52
C CYS A 93 -3.02 -5.08 0.29
N GLY A 94 -3.15 -5.26 1.60
CA GLY A 94 -2.00 -5.60 2.45
C GLY A 94 -2.08 -5.04 3.87
N SER A 95 -0.98 -5.17 4.60
CA SER A 95 -0.79 -4.56 5.91
C SER A 95 -0.63 -3.05 5.78
N LEU A 96 -1.56 -2.30 6.36
CA LEU A 96 -1.68 -0.85 6.27
C LEU A 96 -1.87 -0.24 7.67
N PRO A 97 -1.48 1.02 7.88
CA PRO A 97 -1.68 1.67 9.17
C PRO A 97 -3.16 1.89 9.46
N ASP A 98 -3.58 1.53 10.67
CA ASP A 98 -4.87 1.89 11.25
C ASP A 98 -4.80 3.32 11.79
N GLY A 99 -5.27 4.26 10.98
CA GLY A 99 -5.40 5.67 11.37
C GLY A 99 -4.38 6.57 10.70
N HIS A 100 -3.78 7.46 11.48
CA HIS A 100 -2.85 8.49 11.01
C HIS A 100 -1.42 7.97 11.16
N ALA A 101 -0.74 7.70 10.04
CA ALA A 101 0.66 7.30 10.04
C ALA A 101 1.51 8.31 9.30
N SER A 102 2.75 8.50 9.72
CA SER A 102 3.65 9.42 9.01
C SER A 102 3.86 8.96 7.56
N VAL A 103 3.75 9.89 6.61
CA VAL A 103 4.02 9.62 5.18
C VAL A 103 5.42 9.05 4.99
N ARG A 104 6.38 9.45 5.84
CA ARG A 104 7.76 8.93 5.84
C ARG A 104 7.83 7.45 6.16
N LEU A 105 7.12 6.98 7.20
CA LEU A 105 7.13 5.58 7.59
C LEU A 105 6.48 4.71 6.52
N VAL A 106 5.28 5.08 6.08
CA VAL A 106 4.56 4.35 5.02
C VAL A 106 5.40 4.30 3.74
N GLY A 107 5.99 5.44 3.34
CA GLY A 107 6.84 5.50 2.16
C GLY A 107 8.08 4.63 2.26
N LYS A 108 8.73 4.55 3.43
CA LYS A 108 9.87 3.66 3.64
C LYS A 108 9.46 2.20 3.52
N VAL A 109 8.40 1.78 4.21
CA VAL A 109 7.92 0.39 4.20
C VAL A 109 7.58 -0.06 2.78
N GLN A 110 6.82 0.75 2.04
CA GLN A 110 6.43 0.41 0.66
C GLN A 110 7.64 0.36 -0.29
N LEU A 111 8.61 1.27 -0.13
CA LEU A 111 9.82 1.26 -0.95
C LEU A 111 10.71 0.05 -0.64
N HIS A 112 10.85 -0.33 0.63
CA HIS A 112 11.58 -1.57 1.00
C HIS A 112 10.86 -2.79 0.46
N LEU A 113 9.54 -2.85 0.57
CA LEU A 113 8.74 -3.95 0.02
C LEU A 113 8.94 -4.10 -1.50
N PHE A 114 9.01 -2.98 -2.23
CA PHE A 114 9.32 -2.95 -3.66
C PHE A 114 10.71 -3.48 -3.96
N TRP A 115 11.75 -2.92 -3.34
CA TRP A 115 13.12 -3.32 -3.64
C TRP A 115 13.42 -4.75 -3.21
N ILE A 116 13.00 -5.16 -2.00
CA ILE A 116 13.23 -6.53 -1.51
C ILE A 116 12.48 -7.54 -2.38
N GLY A 117 11.24 -7.25 -2.76
CA GLY A 117 10.49 -8.14 -3.64
C GLY A 117 11.10 -8.25 -5.04
N LEU A 118 11.54 -7.14 -5.63
CA LEU A 118 12.22 -7.15 -6.94
C LEU A 118 13.56 -7.91 -6.88
N SER A 119 14.36 -7.69 -5.84
CA SER A 119 15.60 -8.41 -5.61
C SER A 119 15.36 -9.91 -5.44
N LEU A 120 14.33 -10.31 -4.68
CA LEU A 120 14.02 -11.72 -4.50
C LEU A 120 13.60 -12.39 -5.82
N ILE A 121 12.76 -11.74 -6.63
CA ILE A 121 12.36 -12.28 -7.94
C ILE A 121 13.60 -12.47 -8.83
N THR A 122 14.55 -11.54 -8.79
CA THR A 122 15.80 -11.63 -9.57
C THR A 122 16.69 -12.77 -9.07
N ILE A 123 16.81 -12.94 -7.74
CA ILE A 123 17.58 -14.03 -7.15
C ILE A 123 16.96 -15.38 -7.49
N LEU A 124 15.63 -15.49 -7.55
CA LEU A 124 14.95 -16.74 -7.90
C LEU A 124 15.11 -17.15 -9.38
N TYR A 125 15.70 -16.30 -10.23
CA TYR A 125 15.85 -16.53 -11.66
C TYR A 125 16.49 -17.88 -12.03
N PRO A 126 17.59 -18.34 -11.38
CA PRO A 126 18.21 -19.62 -11.70
C PRO A 126 17.40 -20.85 -11.28
N TRP A 127 16.49 -20.72 -10.30
CA TRP A 127 15.80 -21.86 -9.68
C TRP A 127 14.37 -22.07 -10.18
N ILE A 128 13.75 -21.06 -10.77
CA ILE A 128 12.33 -21.07 -11.14
C ILE A 128 12.18 -20.98 -12.66
N PRO A 129 11.24 -21.72 -13.28
CA PRO A 129 10.96 -21.60 -14.71
C PRO A 129 10.57 -20.18 -15.13
N ALA A 130 10.98 -19.78 -16.34
CA ALA A 130 10.74 -18.44 -16.87
C ALA A 130 9.27 -17.95 -16.80
N PRO A 131 8.24 -18.78 -17.09
CA PRO A 131 6.84 -18.33 -17.00
C PRO A 131 6.46 -17.81 -15.61
N TRP A 132 6.89 -18.50 -14.55
CA TRP A 132 6.61 -18.09 -13.16
C TRP A 132 7.25 -16.75 -12.83
N LEU A 133 8.50 -16.54 -13.22
CA LEU A 133 9.22 -15.28 -12.99
C LEU A 133 8.52 -14.10 -13.66
N ILE A 134 8.04 -14.29 -14.90
CA ILE A 134 7.32 -13.26 -15.64
C ILE A 134 6.02 -12.89 -14.92
N TYR A 135 5.20 -13.87 -14.52
CA TYR A 135 3.96 -13.59 -13.81
C TYR A 135 4.22 -12.96 -12.44
N PHE A 136 5.23 -13.41 -11.70
CA PHE A 136 5.63 -12.74 -10.45
C PHE A 136 6.02 -11.29 -10.69
N MET A 137 6.82 -11.00 -11.72
CA MET A 137 7.24 -9.64 -12.01
C MET A 137 6.05 -8.75 -12.40
N ILE A 138 5.14 -9.24 -13.26
CA ILE A 138 3.94 -8.51 -13.67
C ILE A 138 3.06 -8.19 -12.46
N PHE A 139 2.72 -9.18 -11.64
CA PHE A 139 1.88 -8.97 -10.47
C PHE A 139 2.57 -8.10 -9.41
N HIS A 140 3.88 -8.28 -9.19
CA HIS A 140 4.65 -7.49 -8.23
C HIS A 140 4.66 -6.00 -8.60
N ILE A 141 5.01 -5.70 -9.85
CA ILE A 141 5.04 -4.32 -10.35
C ILE A 141 3.65 -3.73 -10.30
N TRP A 142 2.65 -4.45 -10.81
CA TRP A 142 1.26 -4.01 -10.78
C TRP A 142 0.84 -3.68 -9.34
N MET A 143 0.86 -4.62 -8.39
CA MET A 143 0.40 -4.38 -7.02
C MET A 143 1.03 -3.16 -6.32
N LEU A 144 2.30 -2.83 -6.62
CA LEU A 144 3.03 -1.74 -5.96
C LEU A 144 2.99 -0.42 -6.73
N MET A 145 2.75 -0.42 -8.04
CA MET A 145 2.72 0.78 -8.86
C MET A 145 1.76 1.88 -8.33
N PRO A 146 0.48 1.60 -7.97
CA PRO A 146 -0.43 2.64 -7.51
C PRO A 146 -0.01 3.19 -6.14
N ARG A 147 0.58 2.34 -5.29
CA ARG A 147 1.10 2.73 -3.96
C ARG A 147 2.27 3.69 -4.10
N LEU A 148 3.23 3.36 -4.96
CA LEU A 148 4.36 4.21 -5.26
C LEU A 148 3.91 5.54 -5.87
N TRP A 149 2.99 5.51 -6.85
CA TRP A 149 2.44 6.72 -7.46
C TRP A 149 1.77 7.65 -6.43
N MET A 150 0.97 7.10 -5.51
CA MET A 150 0.39 7.88 -4.42
C MET A 150 1.46 8.47 -3.50
N LEU A 151 2.47 7.69 -3.11
CA LEU A 151 3.58 8.16 -2.28
C LEU A 151 4.38 9.29 -2.96
N PHE A 152 4.62 9.19 -4.27
CA PHE A 152 5.23 10.28 -5.05
C PHE A 152 4.38 11.55 -5.01
N ARG A 153 3.06 11.43 -5.09
CA ARG A 153 2.13 12.58 -5.02
C ARG A 153 2.08 13.24 -3.64
N PHE A 154 2.39 12.49 -2.58
CA PHE A 154 2.53 12.98 -1.19
C PHE A 154 3.98 13.33 -0.81
N ARG A 155 4.95 13.24 -1.74
CA ARG A 155 6.36 13.58 -1.52
C ARG A 155 6.60 14.96 -0.88
N PRO A 156 5.87 16.03 -1.25
CA PRO A 156 6.05 17.35 -0.63
C PRO A 156 5.76 17.37 0.88
N TYR A 157 4.87 16.51 1.36
CA TYR A 157 4.40 16.50 2.75
C TYR A 157 5.10 15.45 3.61
N ARG A 158 6.26 14.92 3.18
CA ARG A 158 6.93 13.79 3.86
C ARG A 158 7.41 14.07 5.28
N LYS A 159 7.72 15.33 5.63
CA LYS A 159 8.34 15.69 6.92
C LYS A 159 7.31 15.79 8.05
N THR A 160 6.16 16.38 7.77
CA THR A 160 5.12 16.75 8.75
C THR A 160 3.76 16.11 8.45
N GLY A 161 3.61 15.47 7.29
CA GLY A 161 2.35 14.90 6.85
C GLY A 161 2.02 13.56 7.50
N LEU A 162 0.79 13.48 7.99
CA LEU A 162 0.12 12.26 8.41
C LEU A 162 -0.78 11.76 7.27
N MET A 163 -0.60 10.52 6.89
CA MET A 163 -1.38 9.83 5.86
C MET A 163 -2.47 9.00 6.53
N LYS A 164 -3.70 9.16 6.06
CA LYS A 164 -4.82 8.30 6.41
C LYS A 164 -5.28 7.58 5.15
N ILE A 165 -5.28 6.26 5.22
CA ILE A 165 -5.64 5.40 4.09
C ILE A 165 -7.03 4.83 4.35
N SER A 166 -7.96 5.14 3.46
CA SER A 166 -9.31 4.57 3.42
C SER A 166 -9.50 3.80 2.11
N GLU A 167 -10.53 2.96 2.04
CA GLU A 167 -10.83 2.16 0.84
C GLU A 167 -11.20 3.03 -0.37
N LYS A 168 -11.90 4.14 -0.12
CA LYS A 168 -12.43 5.05 -1.15
C LYS A 168 -11.52 6.24 -1.43
N GLU A 169 -10.61 6.53 -0.50
CA GLU A 169 -9.79 7.73 -0.55
C GLU A 169 -8.50 7.61 0.23
N THR A 170 -7.51 8.39 -0.20
CA THR A 170 -6.26 8.56 0.53
C THR A 170 -6.10 10.04 0.86
N SER A 171 -6.03 10.40 2.14
CA SER A 171 -5.90 11.78 2.62
C SER A 171 -4.58 12.02 3.35
N CYS A 172 -4.09 13.25 3.25
CA CYS A 172 -2.92 13.72 3.95
C CYS A 172 -3.28 14.95 4.80
N TYR A 173 -2.93 14.87 6.08
CA TYR A 173 -3.12 15.90 7.09
C TYR A 173 -1.77 16.48 7.51
N LEU A 174 -1.73 17.78 7.80
CA LEU A 174 -0.65 18.41 8.54
C LEU A 174 -1.10 18.65 9.98
N GLN A 175 -0.14 18.50 10.89
CA GLN A 175 -0.25 18.91 12.29
C GLN A 175 0.48 20.23 12.48
#